data_AF-X1JT80-F1
#
_entry.id   AF-X1JT80-F1
#
_cell.length_a   1.000
_cell.length_b   1.000
_cell.length_c   1.000
_cell.angle_alpha   90.00
_cell.angle_beta   90.00
_cell.angle_gamma   90.00
#
_symmetry.space_group_name_H-M   'P 1'
#
loop_
_entity.id
_entity.type
_entity.pdbx_description
1 polymer ?
#
loop_
_entity_poly.entity_id
_entity_poly.type
_entity_poly.pdbx_seq_one_letter_code
_entity_poly.pdbx_strand_id
1 'polypeptide(L)'
;LLFLEDSEIDIYVANEDQVIELEDNSIPESWAKISNKIIEDIKKSTSPTPVKIMVLGLSSGKTTIIKYLANKLLAEGLKGGYLDSDLGQQQMYIPTTINIGMIDSHILSTQDFISKDTKFIGSTFPKADLKYILPHYSKELIEEFCKKNKEIRFILIDTDGWIKTETGILYKKYFTSMIQPDYAIIFKNK
;
A
#
# COMPACT_ATOMS: atom_id res chain seq x y z
N LEU A 1 -1.55 -20.38 -3.89
CA LEU A 1 -1.19 -20.60 -2.47
C LEU A 1 0.32 -20.70 -2.41
N LEU A 2 0.97 -20.20 -1.36
CA LEU A 2 2.41 -20.35 -1.19
C LEU A 2 2.63 -21.46 -0.16
N PHE A 3 3.36 -22.50 -0.54
CA PHE A 3 3.69 -23.62 0.32
C PHE A 3 5.14 -23.48 0.78
N LEU A 4 5.37 -23.47 2.09
CA LEU A 4 6.72 -23.35 2.68
C LEU A 4 7.36 -24.71 2.96
N GLU A 5 6.55 -25.77 2.91
CA GLU A 5 6.89 -27.17 3.14
C GLU A 5 5.98 -28.05 2.28
N ASP A 6 6.34 -29.32 2.13
CA ASP A 6 5.51 -30.29 1.41
C ASP A 6 4.11 -30.34 2.02
N SER A 7 3.11 -30.08 1.17
CA SER A 7 1.73 -29.86 1.61
C SER A 7 0.76 -30.55 0.66
N GLU A 8 -0.32 -31.09 1.20
CA GLU A 8 -1.44 -31.64 0.44
C GLU A 8 -2.66 -30.71 0.58
N ILE A 9 -3.28 -30.35 -0.55
CA ILE A 9 -4.46 -29.48 -0.58
C ILE A 9 -5.47 -29.99 -1.61
N ASP A 10 -6.73 -30.05 -1.20
CA ASP A 10 -7.86 -30.33 -2.09
C ASP A 10 -8.37 -29.03 -2.71
N ILE A 11 -8.31 -28.94 -4.04
CA ILE A 11 -8.81 -27.78 -4.80
C ILE A 11 -10.03 -28.20 -5.62
N TYR A 12 -11.17 -27.58 -5.33
CA TYR A 12 -12.41 -27.81 -6.08
C TYR A 12 -12.62 -26.67 -7.08
N VAL A 13 -12.45 -26.96 -8.36
CA VAL A 13 -12.67 -26.02 -9.46
C VAL A 13 -13.72 -26.54 -10.44
N ALA A 14 -14.45 -25.64 -11.08
CA ALA A 14 -15.43 -26.01 -12.09
C ALA A 14 -14.77 -26.52 -13.40
N ASN A 15 -13.52 -26.14 -13.64
CA ASN A 15 -12.70 -26.63 -14.74
C ASN A 15 -11.23 -26.73 -14.29
N GLU A 16 -10.63 -27.90 -14.42
CA GLU A 16 -9.24 -28.19 -14.02
C GLU A 16 -8.21 -27.36 -14.80
N ASP A 17 -8.52 -26.97 -16.05
CA ASP A 17 -7.66 -26.12 -16.89
C ASP A 17 -7.41 -24.71 -16.30
N GLN A 18 -8.12 -24.34 -15.23
CA GLN A 18 -7.94 -23.06 -14.53
C GLN A 18 -6.89 -23.12 -13.43
N VAL A 19 -6.37 -24.30 -13.10
CA VAL A 19 -5.33 -24.49 -12.09
C VAL A 19 -3.99 -24.61 -12.80
N ILE A 20 -3.09 -23.68 -12.48
CA ILE A 20 -1.72 -23.69 -12.97
C ILE A 20 -0.81 -23.79 -11.75
N GLU A 21 -0.07 -24.89 -11.66
CA GLU A 21 1.02 -25.02 -10.70
C GLU A 21 2.24 -24.28 -11.25
N LEU A 22 2.87 -23.49 -10.39
CA LEU A 22 4.08 -22.75 -10.71
C LEU A 22 5.19 -23.31 -9.82
N GLU A 23 6.23 -23.87 -10.43
CA GLU A 23 7.39 -24.42 -9.70
C GLU A 23 8.23 -23.31 -9.02
N ASP A 24 8.18 -22.09 -9.57
CA ASP A 24 8.98 -20.97 -9.10
C ASP A 24 8.23 -20.06 -8.12
N ASN A 25 8.99 -19.46 -7.20
CA ASN A 25 8.47 -18.46 -6.28
C ASN A 25 7.91 -17.26 -7.06
N SER A 26 6.59 -17.12 -7.05
CA SER A 26 5.88 -16.00 -7.70
C SER A 26 6.25 -14.62 -7.13
N ILE A 27 6.93 -14.55 -5.97
CA ILE A 27 7.39 -13.30 -5.37
C ILE A 27 8.75 -12.90 -5.96
N PRO A 28 8.86 -11.73 -6.62
CA PRO A 28 10.12 -11.27 -7.17
C PRO A 28 11.20 -11.09 -6.10
N GLU A 29 12.43 -11.51 -6.38
CA GLU A 29 13.59 -11.33 -5.47
C GLU A 29 13.83 -9.85 -5.11
N SER A 30 13.48 -8.93 -6.02
CA SER A 30 13.53 -7.48 -5.78
C SER A 30 12.62 -7.06 -4.63
N TRP A 31 11.47 -7.69 -4.44
CA TRP A 31 10.55 -7.37 -3.35
C TRP A 31 11.15 -7.78 -2.00
N ALA A 32 11.83 -8.93 -1.93
CA ALA A 32 12.56 -9.36 -0.73
C ALA A 32 13.70 -8.39 -0.39
N LYS A 33 14.48 -7.94 -1.38
CA LYS A 33 15.54 -6.94 -1.19
C LYS A 33 14.98 -5.62 -0.66
N ILE A 34 13.87 -5.14 -1.23
CA ILE A 34 13.18 -3.91 -0.79
C ILE A 34 12.67 -4.06 0.65
N SER A 35 11.97 -5.16 0.97
CA SER A 35 11.43 -5.38 2.32
C SER A 35 12.53 -5.42 3.37
N ASN A 36 13.62 -6.15 3.10
CA ASN A 36 14.73 -6.29 4.05
C ASN A 36 15.40 -4.94 4.32
N LYS A 37 15.64 -4.14 3.28
CA LYS A 37 16.21 -2.80 3.43
C LYS A 37 15.32 -1.88 4.28
N ILE A 38 14.01 -1.88 4.04
CA ILE A 38 13.05 -1.09 4.79
C ILE A 38 13.00 -1.54 6.26
N ILE A 39 12.96 -2.84 6.52
CA ILE A 39 12.97 -3.41 7.88
C ILE A 39 14.23 -2.97 8.64
N GLU A 40 15.40 -3.10 8.02
CA GLU A 40 16.66 -2.68 8.64
C GLU A 40 16.65 -1.21 9.03
N ASP A 41 16.18 -0.34 8.14
CA ASP A 41 16.13 1.10 8.40
C ASP A 41 15.14 1.45 9.50
N ILE A 42 13.96 0.82 9.52
CA ILE A 42 12.98 1.03 10.60
C ILE A 42 13.57 0.61 11.96
N LYS A 43 14.29 -0.52 12.02
CA LYS A 43 14.91 -1.02 13.25
C LYS A 43 16.10 -0.19 13.72
N LYS A 44 16.89 0.35 12.79
CA LYS A 44 18.02 1.25 13.09
C LYS A 44 17.56 2.67 13.47
N SER A 45 16.37 3.08 13.03
CA SER A 45 15.83 4.40 13.31
C SER A 45 15.45 4.56 14.78
N THR A 46 16.02 5.60 15.40
CA THR A 46 15.63 6.12 16.72
C THR A 46 14.53 7.17 16.63
N SER A 47 14.11 7.57 15.42
CA SER A 47 13.06 8.57 15.23
C SER A 47 11.71 8.03 15.69
N PRO A 48 10.90 8.82 16.42
CA PRO A 48 9.52 8.46 16.74
C PRO A 48 8.59 8.59 15.52
N THR A 49 9.06 9.15 14.40
CA THR A 49 8.26 9.27 13.18
C THR A 49 8.24 7.96 12.41
N PRO A 50 7.07 7.43 12.01
CA PRO A 50 7.00 6.22 11.21
C PRO A 50 7.59 6.45 9.82
N VAL A 51 8.22 5.41 9.27
CA VAL A 51 8.75 5.41 7.90
C VAL A 51 7.60 5.36 6.90
N LYS A 52 7.52 6.34 6.01
CA LYS A 52 6.49 6.45 4.97
C LYS A 52 6.95 5.80 3.68
N ILE A 53 6.19 4.82 3.20
CA ILE A 53 6.50 4.04 2.01
C ILE A 53 5.37 4.24 1.01
N MET A 54 5.65 4.97 -0.06
CA MET A 54 4.68 5.29 -1.10
C MET A 54 4.83 4.35 -2.29
N VAL A 55 3.71 3.80 -2.75
CA VAL A 55 3.65 2.94 -3.94
C VAL A 55 2.99 3.72 -5.08
N LEU A 56 3.70 3.79 -6.21
CA LEU A 56 3.33 4.53 -7.41
C LEU A 56 3.33 3.59 -8.61
N GLY A 57 2.37 3.72 -9.55
CA GLY A 57 2.42 2.95 -10.79
C GLY A 57 1.07 2.64 -11.44
N LEU A 58 1.13 2.32 -12.74
CA LEU A 58 -0.06 1.92 -13.52
C LEU A 58 -0.38 0.44 -13.45
N SER A 59 0.58 -0.39 -13.06
CA SER A 59 0.47 -1.84 -13.22
C SER A 59 -0.40 -2.49 -12.16
N SER A 60 -0.90 -3.67 -12.51
CA SER A 60 -1.33 -4.70 -11.56
C SER A 60 -0.12 -5.10 -10.70
N GLY A 61 -0.25 -5.06 -9.38
CA GLY A 61 0.80 -5.48 -8.44
C GLY A 61 1.07 -4.52 -7.29
N LYS A 62 0.60 -3.26 -7.35
CA LYS A 62 0.75 -2.27 -6.26
C LYS A 62 0.14 -2.78 -4.94
N THR A 63 -1.13 -3.16 -4.98
CA THR A 63 -1.84 -3.70 -3.81
C THR A 63 -1.19 -4.99 -3.32
N THR A 64 -0.68 -5.83 -4.23
CA THR A 64 0.03 -7.06 -3.86
C THR A 64 1.33 -6.78 -3.11
N ILE A 65 2.16 -5.82 -3.55
CA ILE A 65 3.38 -5.49 -2.82
C ILE A 65 3.07 -4.80 -1.49
N ILE A 66 1.99 -4.05 -1.39
CA ILE A 66 1.52 -3.45 -0.13
C ILE A 66 1.21 -4.56 0.88
N LYS A 67 0.42 -5.56 0.48
CA LYS A 67 0.13 -6.72 1.34
C LYS A 67 1.40 -7.47 1.73
N TYR A 68 2.30 -7.69 0.78
CA TYR A 68 3.58 -8.35 1.03
C TYR A 68 4.42 -7.59 2.06
N LEU A 69 4.59 -6.27 1.88
CA LEU A 69 5.33 -5.42 2.82
C LEU A 69 4.67 -5.37 4.18
N ALA A 70 3.34 -5.21 4.25
CA ALA A 70 2.60 -5.17 5.50
C ALA A 70 2.85 -6.44 6.33
N ASN A 71 2.72 -7.61 5.71
CA ASN A 71 2.95 -8.89 6.38
C ASN A 71 4.42 -9.10 6.77
N LYS A 72 5.38 -8.70 5.93
CA LYS A 72 6.81 -8.78 6.28
C LYS A 72 7.17 -7.87 7.46
N LEU A 73 6.65 -6.65 7.49
CA LEU A 73 6.88 -5.71 8.59
C LEU A 73 6.21 -6.20 9.90
N LEU A 74 4.99 -6.70 9.80
CA LEU A 74 4.27 -7.29 10.94
C LEU A 74 4.99 -8.50 11.52
N ALA A 75 5.55 -9.38 10.68
CA ALA A 75 6.31 -10.54 11.13
C ALA A 75 7.56 -10.14 11.95
N GLU A 76 8.06 -8.92 11.77
CA GLU A 76 9.16 -8.33 12.55
C GLU A 76 8.67 -7.61 13.82
N GLY A 77 7.38 -7.74 14.17
CA GLY A 77 6.76 -7.09 15.33
C GLY A 77 6.45 -5.61 15.12
N LEU A 78 6.54 -5.10 13.88
CA LEU A 78 6.30 -3.69 13.58
C LEU A 78 4.82 -3.49 13.22
N LYS A 79 4.14 -2.60 13.95
CA LYS A 79 2.79 -2.12 13.58
C LYS A 79 2.89 -0.91 12.66
N GLY A 80 1.87 -0.69 11.83
CA GLY A 80 1.89 0.40 10.87
C GLY A 80 0.51 0.94 10.50
N GLY A 81 0.50 1.95 9.65
CA GLY A 81 -0.71 2.47 9.01
C GLY A 81 -0.79 2.06 7.54
N TYR A 82 -2.00 1.96 7.02
CA TYR A 82 -2.28 1.86 5.59
C TYR A 82 -3.11 3.07 5.15
N LEU A 83 -2.58 3.91 4.27
CA LEU A 83 -3.33 4.97 3.62
C LEU A 83 -3.73 4.49 2.21
N ASP A 84 -5.03 4.33 2.00
CA ASP A 84 -5.63 4.05 0.70
C ASP A 84 -6.12 5.36 0.08
N SER A 85 -5.40 5.85 -0.93
CA SER A 85 -5.74 7.07 -1.66
C SER A 85 -6.13 6.84 -3.13
N ASP A 86 -6.26 5.59 -3.57
CA ASP A 86 -6.75 5.27 -4.92
C ASP A 86 -8.28 5.28 -4.94
N LEU A 87 -8.86 6.43 -5.30
CA LEU A 87 -10.31 6.62 -5.31
C LEU A 87 -11.07 5.70 -6.27
N GLY A 88 -10.39 5.17 -7.30
CA GLY A 88 -10.97 4.30 -8.32
C GLY A 88 -10.87 2.82 -8.00
N GLN A 89 -9.94 2.42 -7.14
CA GLN A 89 -9.70 1.03 -6.74
C GLN A 89 -9.58 0.90 -5.22
N GLN A 90 -10.56 1.42 -4.48
CA GLN A 90 -10.60 1.35 -3.03
C GLN A 90 -10.57 -0.10 -2.52
N GLN A 91 -9.72 -0.33 -1.53
CA GLN A 91 -9.50 -1.62 -0.88
C GLN A 91 -10.16 -1.69 0.51
N MET A 92 -10.25 -0.55 1.20
CA MET A 92 -10.60 -0.50 2.63
C MET A 92 -12.06 -0.11 2.89
N TYR A 93 -12.67 0.69 2.03
CA TYR A 93 -14.01 1.21 2.26
C TYR A 93 -14.77 1.41 0.93
N ILE A 94 -15.79 2.27 0.93
CA ILE A 94 -16.54 2.59 -0.30
C ILE A 94 -15.69 3.42 -1.28
N PRO A 95 -16.00 3.38 -2.59
CA PRO A 95 -15.35 4.24 -3.57
C PRO A 95 -15.45 5.73 -3.22
N THR A 96 -14.60 6.55 -3.84
CA THR A 96 -14.60 8.03 -3.68
C THR A 96 -14.17 8.56 -2.31
N THR A 97 -13.55 7.72 -1.47
CA THR A 97 -12.98 8.13 -0.19
C THR A 97 -11.48 7.90 -0.13
N ILE A 98 -10.79 8.68 0.71
CA ILE A 98 -9.42 8.41 1.15
C ILE A 98 -9.52 7.85 2.57
N ASN A 99 -8.87 6.74 2.84
CA ASN A 99 -9.02 6.02 4.11
C ASN A 99 -7.65 5.73 4.73
N ILE A 100 -7.57 5.84 6.04
CA ILE A 100 -6.40 5.36 6.80
C ILE A 100 -6.82 4.33 7.84
N GLY A 101 -6.09 3.22 7.88
CA GLY A 101 -6.36 2.07 8.74
C GLY A 101 -5.11 1.58 9.47
N MET A 102 -5.32 0.78 10.50
CA MET A 102 -4.22 0.15 11.26
C MET A 102 -3.80 -1.17 10.61
N ILE A 103 -2.50 -1.44 10.63
CA ILE A 103 -1.89 -2.72 10.30
C ILE A 103 -1.35 -3.30 11.62
N ASP A 104 -2.14 -4.17 12.25
CA ASP A 104 -1.83 -4.82 13.53
C ASP A 104 -2.06 -6.35 13.53
N SER A 105 -2.48 -6.89 12.39
CA SER A 105 -2.72 -8.32 12.16
C SER A 105 -2.42 -8.67 10.69
N HIS A 106 -2.14 -9.95 10.43
CA HIS A 106 -1.79 -10.40 9.09
C HIS A 106 -2.91 -10.14 8.08
N ILE A 107 -2.53 -9.65 6.90
CA ILE A 107 -3.44 -9.26 5.82
C ILE A 107 -3.43 -10.36 4.76
N LEU A 108 -4.49 -11.14 4.73
CA LEU A 108 -4.72 -12.19 3.73
C LEU A 108 -5.56 -11.64 2.57
N SER A 109 -6.56 -10.84 2.91
CA SER A 109 -7.50 -10.20 2.00
C SER A 109 -7.44 -8.68 2.13
N THR A 110 -7.94 -7.94 1.15
CA THR A 110 -8.06 -6.47 1.31
C THR A 110 -9.17 -6.06 2.27
N GLN A 111 -10.10 -6.95 2.59
CA GLN A 111 -11.17 -6.71 3.58
C GLN A 111 -10.62 -6.68 5.02
N ASP A 112 -9.40 -7.18 5.23
CA ASP A 112 -8.75 -7.18 6.54
C ASP A 112 -8.30 -5.76 6.95
N PHE A 113 -8.23 -4.84 5.98
CA PHE A 113 -7.98 -3.43 6.27
C PHE A 113 -9.26 -2.76 6.78
N ILE A 114 -9.26 -2.35 8.05
CA ILE A 114 -10.36 -1.62 8.66
C ILE A 114 -10.02 -0.13 8.73
N SER A 115 -10.88 0.70 8.12
CA SER A 115 -10.75 2.16 8.20
C SER A 115 -10.90 2.67 9.62
N LYS A 116 -10.01 3.56 10.03
CA LYS A 116 -10.05 4.29 11.31
C LYS A 116 -10.50 5.73 11.13
N ASP A 117 -10.08 6.37 10.05
CA ASP A 117 -10.49 7.72 9.67
C ASP A 117 -10.62 7.81 8.14
N THR A 118 -11.60 8.59 7.67
CA THR A 118 -11.98 8.68 6.26
C THR A 118 -12.25 10.13 5.85
N LYS A 119 -11.82 10.50 4.64
CA LYS A 119 -12.21 11.75 3.97
C LYS A 119 -13.02 11.44 2.70
N PHE A 120 -14.21 12.03 2.58
CA PHE A 120 -15.06 11.86 1.41
C PHE A 120 -14.69 12.86 0.31
N ILE A 121 -14.45 12.36 -0.89
CA ILE A 121 -14.15 13.17 -2.09
C ILE A 121 -15.38 13.26 -3.01
N GLY A 122 -16.18 12.19 -3.09
CA GLY A 122 -17.38 12.15 -3.94
C GLY A 122 -17.12 12.03 -5.44
N SER A 123 -15.87 11.75 -5.83
CA SER A 123 -15.51 11.42 -7.21
C SER A 123 -14.39 10.38 -7.22
N THR A 124 -14.47 9.41 -8.14
CA THR A 124 -13.38 8.46 -8.38
C THR A 124 -12.25 9.08 -9.19
N PHE A 125 -12.54 10.19 -9.90
CA PHE A 125 -11.57 10.94 -10.70
C PHE A 125 -11.82 12.46 -10.59
N PRO A 126 -11.34 13.09 -9.51
CA PRO A 126 -11.40 14.55 -9.35
C PRO A 126 -10.67 15.25 -10.51
N LYS A 127 -11.36 16.17 -11.18
CA LYS A 127 -10.82 16.88 -12.36
C LYS A 127 -10.14 18.18 -11.98
N ALA A 128 -9.25 18.64 -12.85
CA ALA A 128 -8.57 19.93 -12.74
C ALA A 128 -7.94 20.13 -11.35
N ASP A 129 -8.26 21.22 -10.67
CA ASP A 129 -7.63 21.58 -9.41
C ASP A 129 -8.18 20.79 -8.21
N LEU A 130 -9.37 20.19 -8.33
CA LEU A 130 -9.95 19.37 -7.26
C LEU A 130 -9.07 18.18 -6.91
N LYS A 131 -8.22 17.70 -7.83
CA LYS A 131 -7.27 16.61 -7.55
C LYS A 131 -6.25 16.96 -6.46
N TYR A 132 -5.91 18.24 -6.30
CA TYR A 132 -4.88 18.66 -5.35
C TYR A 132 -5.36 18.54 -3.89
N ILE A 133 -6.66 18.39 -3.66
CA ILE A 133 -7.21 18.11 -2.32
C ILE A 133 -6.75 16.74 -1.78
N LEU A 134 -6.48 15.76 -2.65
CA LEU A 134 -6.10 14.40 -2.26
C LEU A 134 -4.80 14.38 -1.44
N PRO A 135 -3.68 14.99 -1.91
CA PRO A 135 -2.47 15.14 -1.11
C PRO A 135 -2.70 15.82 0.24
N HIS A 136 -3.55 16.85 0.30
CA HIS A 136 -3.86 17.56 1.55
C HIS A 136 -4.56 16.65 2.56
N TYR A 137 -5.63 15.99 2.14
CA TYR A 137 -6.39 15.07 2.99
C TYR A 137 -5.57 13.84 3.36
N SER A 138 -4.74 13.34 2.46
CA SER A 138 -3.80 12.24 2.73
C SER A 138 -2.80 12.62 3.82
N LYS A 139 -2.23 13.83 3.75
CA LYS A 139 -1.33 14.36 4.77
C LYS A 139 -2.03 14.52 6.11
N GLU A 140 -3.21 15.13 6.12
CA GLU A 140 -4.02 15.34 7.33
C GLU A 140 -4.34 14.00 8.01
N LEU A 141 -4.84 13.02 7.26
CA LEU A 141 -5.13 11.67 7.77
C LEU A 141 -3.87 11.00 8.36
N ILE A 142 -2.73 11.07 7.67
CA ILE A 142 -1.46 10.55 8.18
C ILE A 142 -1.07 11.21 9.51
N GLU A 143 -1.11 12.54 9.57
CA GLU A 143 -0.71 13.29 10.76
C GLU A 143 -1.63 13.01 11.95
N GLU A 144 -2.94 12.98 11.75
CA GLU A 144 -3.92 12.64 12.78
C GLU A 144 -3.77 11.20 13.26
N PHE A 145 -3.57 10.26 12.33
CA PHE A 145 -3.34 8.86 12.65
C PHE A 145 -2.06 8.67 13.48
N CYS A 146 -0.95 9.33 13.11
CA CYS A 146 0.29 9.31 13.90
C CYS A 146 0.18 10.00 15.27
N LYS A 147 -0.75 10.96 15.41
CA LYS A 147 -1.02 11.60 16.70
C LYS A 147 -1.71 10.62 17.66
N LYS A 148 -2.69 9.86 17.15
CA LYS A 148 -3.49 8.90 17.93
C LYS A 148 -2.74 7.59 18.21
N ASN A 149 -1.84 7.17 17.33
CA ASN A 149 -1.16 5.87 17.40
C ASN A 149 0.37 6.07 17.42
N LYS A 150 0.97 6.13 18.61
CA LYS A 150 2.40 6.44 18.80
C LYS A 150 3.32 5.22 18.62
N GLU A 151 2.74 4.04 18.63
CA GLU A 151 3.41 2.75 18.50
C GLU A 151 3.71 2.36 17.05
N ILE A 152 3.08 3.02 16.07
CA ILE A 152 3.27 2.68 14.66
C ILE A 152 4.67 3.05 14.20
N ARG A 153 5.26 2.18 13.36
CA ARG A 153 6.65 2.30 12.88
C ARG A 153 6.75 2.58 11.40
N PHE A 154 5.67 2.39 10.66
CA PHE A 154 5.62 2.65 9.22
C PHE A 154 4.21 3.07 8.76
N ILE A 155 4.14 3.65 7.56
CA ILE A 155 2.89 3.90 6.84
C ILE A 155 3.08 3.46 5.39
N LEU A 156 2.22 2.54 4.93
CA LEU A 156 2.11 2.17 3.53
C LEU A 156 1.09 3.09 2.86
N ILE A 157 1.46 3.68 1.73
CA ILE A 157 0.64 4.68 1.03
C ILE A 157 0.37 4.15 -0.38
N ASP A 158 -0.87 3.67 -0.61
CA ASP A 158 -1.34 3.35 -1.96
C ASP A 158 -1.83 4.61 -2.65
N THR A 159 -1.48 4.75 -3.91
CA THR A 159 -1.84 5.93 -4.71
C THR A 159 -2.33 5.51 -6.08
N ASP A 160 -3.11 6.40 -6.70
CA ASP A 160 -3.62 6.18 -8.05
C ASP A 160 -2.50 5.99 -9.11
N GLY A 161 -2.87 5.44 -10.26
CA GLY A 161 -1.96 5.16 -11.36
C GLY A 161 -1.62 6.34 -12.30
N TRP A 162 -1.86 7.61 -11.94
CA TRP A 162 -1.73 8.72 -12.89
C TRP A 162 -0.28 9.17 -13.12
N ILE A 163 0.48 8.39 -13.89
CA ILE A 163 1.90 8.68 -14.20
C ILE A 163 2.22 8.74 -15.71
N LYS A 164 1.22 8.64 -16.60
CA LYS A 164 1.44 8.63 -18.07
C LYS A 164 1.56 10.01 -18.71
N THR A 165 0.91 11.03 -18.16
CA THR A 165 0.90 12.38 -18.73
C THR A 165 1.82 13.31 -17.97
N GLU A 166 2.30 14.37 -18.61
CA GLU A 166 3.08 15.42 -17.95
C GLU A 166 2.31 16.01 -16.74
N THR A 167 1.02 16.24 -16.90
CA THR A 167 0.13 16.70 -15.83
C THR A 167 -0.02 15.69 -14.68
N GLY A 168 0.05 14.40 -14.97
CA GLY A 168 0.06 13.33 -13.97
C GLY A 168 1.39 13.28 -13.22
N ILE A 169 2.51 13.41 -13.93
CA ILE A 169 3.85 13.47 -13.32
C ILE A 169 3.96 14.70 -12.41
N LEU A 170 3.53 15.88 -12.85
CA LEU A 170 3.50 17.09 -12.03
C LEU A 170 2.63 16.91 -10.79
N TYR A 171 1.46 16.28 -10.95
CA TYR A 171 0.59 15.96 -9.82
C TYR A 171 1.25 15.00 -8.82
N LYS A 172 1.90 13.92 -9.28
CA LYS A 172 2.60 12.99 -8.39
C LYS A 172 3.83 13.60 -7.73
N LYS A 173 4.55 14.51 -8.42
CA LYS A 173 5.60 15.32 -7.79
C LYS A 173 5.03 16.16 -6.65
N TYR A 174 3.89 16.82 -6.87
CA TYR A 174 3.19 17.58 -5.83
C TYR A 174 2.74 16.67 -4.67
N PHE A 175 2.10 15.53 -4.96
CA PHE A 175 1.68 14.55 -3.94
C PHE A 175 2.88 14.08 -3.11
N THR A 176 3.97 13.70 -3.77
CA THR A 176 5.20 13.25 -3.11
C THR A 176 5.80 14.38 -2.26
N SER A 177 5.79 15.62 -2.74
CA SER A 177 6.33 16.76 -1.97
C SER A 177 5.50 17.09 -0.73
N MET A 178 4.19 16.87 -0.79
CA MET A 178 3.27 17.08 0.33
C MET A 178 3.44 15.99 1.40
N ILE A 179 3.55 14.73 0.98
CA ILE A 179 3.67 13.58 1.87
C ILE A 179 5.09 13.39 2.39
N GLN A 180 6.11 13.74 1.60
CA GLN A 180 7.52 13.51 1.89
C GLN A 180 7.81 12.06 2.29
N PRO A 181 7.53 11.06 1.43
CA PRO A 181 7.78 9.66 1.76
C PRO A 181 9.30 9.39 1.85
N ASP A 182 9.70 8.52 2.76
CA ASP A 182 11.08 8.06 2.92
C ASP A 182 11.47 7.08 1.80
N TYR A 183 10.49 6.30 1.34
CA TYR A 183 10.61 5.35 0.25
C TYR A 183 9.53 5.57 -0.81
N ALA A 184 9.93 5.53 -2.08
CA ALA A 184 9.00 5.50 -3.21
C ALA A 184 9.26 4.24 -4.04
N ILE A 185 8.28 3.33 -4.11
CA ILE A 185 8.32 2.13 -4.93
C ILE A 185 7.54 2.40 -6.20
N ILE A 186 8.20 2.35 -7.34
CA ILE A 186 7.62 2.72 -8.63
C ILE A 186 7.48 1.50 -9.52
N PHE A 187 6.24 1.14 -9.85
CA PHE A 187 5.92 0.15 -10.86
C PHE A 187 5.87 0.81 -12.23
N LYS A 188 6.83 0.46 -13.06
CA LYS A 188 6.92 0.89 -14.46
C LYS A 188 6.42 -0.24 -15.36
N ASN A 189 5.48 0.05 -16.26
CA ASN A 189 5.21 -0.86 -17.37
C ASN A 189 6.43 -0.86 -18.30
N LYS A 190 6.87 -2.04 -18.74
CA LYS A 190 7.80 -2.14 -19.87
C LYS A 190 7.18 -1.55 -21.12
#